data_AF-A0A942N4A7-F1
#
_entry.id   AF-A0A942N4A7-F1
#
_cell.length_a   1.000
_cell.length_b   1.000
_cell.length_c   1.000
_cell.angle_alpha   90.00
_cell.angle_beta   90.00
_cell.angle_gamma   90.00
#
_symmetry.space_group_name_H-M   'P 1'
#
loop_
_entity.id
_entity.type
_entity.pdbx_description
1 polymer ?
#
loop_
_entity_poly.entity_id
_entity_poly.type
_entity_poly.pdbx_seq_one_letter_code
_entity_poly.pdbx_strand_id
1 'polypeptide(L)'
;MGTGRKKNRFLILDANILIDYIKCDRTILKLICTYVGEIYLATTVLNEINDFDETECTEFGVILVEPELRQVVLAAEEVGRLSFQDNLCFILAKENGWTCVTNDIPLRKKFFALA
;
A
#
# COMPACT_ATOMS: atom_id res chain seq x y z
N MET A 1 30.80 0.56 -10.26
CA MET A 1 29.46 0.03 -9.91
C MET A 1 29.25 0.24 -8.42
N GLY A 2 28.54 1.30 -8.03
CA GLY A 2 28.30 1.59 -6.62
C GLY A 2 27.21 0.68 -6.06
N THR A 3 27.56 -0.24 -5.18
CA THR A 3 26.60 -0.93 -4.32
C THR A 3 26.15 0.03 -3.22
N GLY A 4 25.30 0.98 -3.59
CA GLY A 4 24.57 1.78 -2.60
C GLY A 4 23.76 0.83 -1.73
N ARG A 5 24.01 0.79 -0.42
CA ARG A 5 23.20 0.03 0.55
C ARG A 5 21.72 0.32 0.27
N LYS A 6 20.97 -0.69 -0.17
CA LYS A 6 19.50 -0.63 -0.17
C LYS A 6 19.09 -0.36 1.28
N LYS A 7 18.61 0.85 1.58
CA LYS A 7 17.69 0.99 2.70
C LYS A 7 16.44 0.24 2.23
N ASN A 8 16.26 -1.01 2.67
CA ASN A 8 15.00 -1.72 2.44
C ASN A 8 13.91 -0.89 3.10
N ARG A 9 13.20 -0.11 2.28
CA ARG A 9 11.98 0.56 2.70
C ARG A 9 10.86 -0.42 2.43
N PHE A 10 10.02 -0.62 3.43
CA PHE A 10 8.81 -1.40 3.31
C PHE A 10 7.67 -0.40 3.07
N LEU A 11 7.03 -0.52 1.92
CA LEU A 11 6.04 0.41 1.41
C LEU A 11 4.69 -0.30 1.34
N ILE A 12 3.61 0.33 1.79
CA ILE A 12 2.25 -0.15 1.53
C ILE A 12 1.51 0.86 0.69
N LEU A 13 0.91 0.40 -0.41
CA LEU A 13 0.11 1.24 -1.31
C LEU A 13 -1.35 1.23 -0.88
N ASP A 14 -1.99 2.39 -0.94
CA ASP A 14 -3.44 2.49 -0.91
C ASP A 14 -4.05 2.29 -2.31
N ALA A 15 -5.38 2.20 -2.38
CA ALA A 15 -6.08 2.05 -3.66
C ALA A 15 -5.82 3.25 -4.58
N ASN A 16 -5.80 4.47 -4.02
CA ASN A 16 -5.68 5.70 -4.79
C ASN A 16 -4.36 5.77 -5.56
N ILE A 17 -3.22 5.54 -4.90
CA ILE A 17 -1.92 5.58 -5.56
C ILE A 17 -1.74 4.44 -6.56
N LEU A 18 -2.29 3.25 -6.26
CA LEU A 18 -2.21 2.11 -7.14
C LEU A 18 -2.94 2.40 -8.47
N ILE A 19 -4.14 2.97 -8.39
CA ILE A 19 -4.91 3.42 -9.56
C ILE A 19 -4.11 4.45 -10.39
N ASP A 20 -3.47 5.41 -9.72
CA ASP A 20 -2.64 6.42 -10.40
C ASP A 20 -1.45 5.79 -11.13
N TYR A 21 -0.76 4.83 -10.51
CA TYR A 21 0.36 4.12 -11.16
C TYR A 21 -0.10 3.27 -12.34
N ILE A 22 -1.21 2.54 -12.22
CA ILE A 22 -1.76 1.73 -13.31
C ILE A 22 -2.15 2.61 -14.50
N LYS A 23 -2.82 3.74 -14.24
CA LYS A 23 -3.24 4.70 -15.29
C LYS A 23 -2.07 5.42 -15.95
N CYS A 24 -0.98 5.64 -15.23
CA CYS A 24 0.21 6.30 -15.76
C CYS A 24 1.07 5.31 -16.55
N ASP A 25 1.67 4.34 -15.86
CA ASP A 25 2.46 3.24 -16.41
C ASP A 25 2.71 2.21 -15.29
N ARG A 26 2.07 1.04 -15.40
CA ARG A 26 2.18 -0.03 -14.39
C ARG A 26 3.61 -0.51 -14.15
N THR A 27 4.53 -0.33 -15.09
CA THR A 27 5.95 -0.71 -14.93
C THR A 27 6.67 0.11 -13.85
N ILE A 28 6.09 1.24 -13.42
CA ILE A 28 6.57 2.02 -12.26
C ILE A 28 6.65 1.16 -11.00
N LEU A 29 5.70 0.23 -10.79
CA LEU A 29 5.72 -0.69 -9.64
C LEU A 29 7.01 -1.51 -9.62
N LYS A 30 7.41 -2.05 -10.77
CA LYS A 30 8.66 -2.81 -10.94
C LYS A 30 9.90 -1.95 -10.68
N LEU A 31 9.88 -0.68 -11.11
CA LEU A 31 10.98 0.25 -10.84
C LEU A 31 11.10 0.55 -9.34
N ILE A 32 9.98 0.78 -8.65
CA ILE A 32 9.95 1.00 -7.20
C ILE A 32 10.50 -0.24 -6.47
N CYS A 33 10.02 -1.44 -6.80
CA CYS A 33 10.52 -2.70 -6.24
C CYS A 33 12.03 -2.91 -6.47
N THR A 34 12.52 -2.49 -7.64
CA THR A 34 13.94 -2.65 -8.01
C THR A 34 14.85 -1.68 -7.24
N TYR A 35 14.43 -0.40 -7.14
CA TYR A 35 15.33 0.69 -6.76
C TYR A 35 14.97 1.42 -5.45
N VAL A 36 13.72 1.35 -4.99
CA VAL A 36 13.21 2.16 -3.86
C VAL A 36 12.98 1.30 -2.61
N GLY A 37 12.25 0.19 -2.74
CA GLY A 37 11.81 -0.61 -1.60
C GLY A 37 10.83 -1.70 -1.97
N GLU A 38 10.51 -2.56 -1.01
CA GLU A 38 9.52 -3.63 -1.16
C GLU A 38 8.11 -3.05 -1.07
N ILE A 39 7.25 -3.42 -2.00
CA ILE A 39 5.85 -2.99 -2.02
C ILE A 39 4.98 -4.11 -1.45
N TYR A 40 4.14 -3.75 -0.49
CA TYR A 40 3.05 -4.54 0.03
C TYR A 40 1.72 -3.96 -0.46
N LEU A 41 0.79 -4.86 -0.79
CA LEU A 41 -0.56 -4.51 -1.19
C LEU A 41 -1.54 -5.40 -0.42
N ALA A 42 -2.53 -4.79 0.23
CA ALA A 42 -3.59 -5.56 0.87
C ALA A 42 -4.45 -6.25 -0.19
N THR A 43 -4.78 -7.53 -0.01
CA THR A 43 -5.65 -8.29 -0.92
C THR A 43 -7.03 -7.62 -1.08
N THR A 44 -7.53 -6.98 -0.01
CA THR A 44 -8.77 -6.19 -0.03
C THR A 44 -8.69 -4.97 -0.95
N VAL A 45 -7.51 -4.35 -1.10
CA VAL A 45 -7.28 -3.25 -2.05
C VAL A 45 -7.19 -3.77 -3.48
N LEU A 46 -6.52 -4.91 -3.69
CA LEU A 46 -6.47 -5.55 -5.01
C LEU A 46 -7.89 -5.89 -5.51
N ASN A 47 -8.73 -6.45 -4.63
CA ASN A 47 -10.10 -6.85 -4.97
C ASN A 47 -11.02 -5.68 -5.37
N GLU A 48 -10.65 -4.44 -5.07
CA GLU A 48 -11.39 -3.25 -5.49
C GLU A 48 -11.06 -2.83 -6.94
N ILE A 49 -9.90 -3.24 -7.45
CA ILE A 49 -9.33 -2.76 -8.70
C ILE A 49 -9.43 -3.86 -9.76
N ASN A 50 -10.22 -3.62 -10.81
CA ASN A 50 -10.42 -4.59 -11.88
C ASN A 50 -9.30 -4.63 -12.94
N ASP A 51 -8.49 -3.57 -13.03
CA ASP A 51 -7.46 -3.39 -14.08
C ASP A 51 -6.07 -3.89 -13.64
N PHE A 52 -6.00 -4.64 -12.54
CA PHE A 52 -4.76 -5.15 -11.97
C PHE A 52 -5.04 -6.43 -11.17
N ASP A 53 -4.25 -7.48 -11.41
CA ASP A 53 -4.49 -8.80 -10.80
C ASP A 53 -3.28 -9.37 -10.03
N GLU A 54 -3.47 -10.54 -9.42
CA GLU A 54 -2.42 -11.24 -8.66
C GLU A 54 -1.22 -11.66 -9.52
N THR A 55 -1.44 -11.94 -10.81
CA THR A 55 -0.38 -12.32 -11.75
C THR A 55 0.53 -11.11 -11.99
N GLU A 56 -0.07 -9.94 -12.22
CA GLU A 56 0.66 -8.69 -12.37
C GLU A 56 1.38 -8.27 -11.08
N CYS A 57 0.76 -8.49 -9.92
CA CYS A 57 1.43 -8.28 -8.63
C CYS A 57 2.74 -9.08 -8.56
N THR A 58 2.66 -10.37 -8.90
CA THR A 58 3.81 -11.28 -8.90
C THR A 58 4.86 -10.85 -9.93
N GLU A 59 4.46 -10.46 -11.14
CA GLU A 59 5.36 -10.00 -12.20
C GLU A 59 6.15 -8.73 -11.81
N PHE A 60 5.49 -7.80 -11.13
CA PHE A 60 6.10 -6.53 -10.72
C PHE A 60 6.80 -6.60 -9.35
N GLY A 61 6.74 -7.75 -8.67
CA GLY A 61 7.35 -7.96 -7.36
C GLY A 61 6.60 -7.27 -6.22
N VAL A 62 5.30 -7.05 -6.38
CA VAL A 62 4.39 -6.58 -5.33
C VAL A 62 3.99 -7.79 -4.46
N ILE A 63 4.13 -7.63 -3.15
CA ILE A 63 3.83 -8.68 -2.17
C ILE A 63 2.40 -8.48 -1.68
N LEU A 64 1.55 -9.47 -1.91
CA LEU A 64 0.19 -9.46 -1.38
C LEU A 64 0.17 -9.80 0.11
N VAL A 65 -0.63 -9.06 0.87
CA VAL A 65 -0.82 -9.23 2.30
C VAL A 65 -2.30 -9.45 2.56
N GLU A 66 -2.63 -10.63 3.10
CA GLU A 66 -3.97 -10.90 3.62
C GLU A 66 -4.09 -10.27 5.02
N PRO A 67 -5.02 -9.34 5.24
CA PRO A 67 -5.21 -8.73 6.55
C PRO A 67 -5.79 -9.74 7.56
N GLU A 68 -5.35 -9.68 8.81
CA GLU A 68 -5.94 -10.50 9.87
C GLU A 68 -7.37 -10.05 10.17
N LEU A 69 -8.23 -10.98 10.61
CA LEU A 69 -9.61 -10.67 11.00
C LEU A 69 -9.71 -9.50 11.99
N ARG A 70 -8.79 -9.43 12.97
CA ARG A 70 -8.73 -8.32 13.93
C ARG A 70 -8.50 -6.98 13.23
N GLN A 71 -7.60 -6.93 12.25
CA GLN A 71 -7.30 -5.70 11.50
C GLN A 71 -8.50 -5.28 10.65
N VAL A 72 -9.19 -6.24 10.04
CA VAL A 72 -10.44 -6.01 9.30
C VAL A 72 -11.54 -5.44 10.21
N VAL A 73 -11.76 -6.03 11.38
CA VAL A 73 -12.75 -5.54 12.35
C VAL A 73 -12.42 -4.11 12.80
N LEU A 74 -11.15 -3.85 13.16
CA LEU A 74 -10.72 -2.50 13.55
C LEU A 74 -10.92 -1.48 12.42
N ALA A 75 -10.61 -1.84 11.17
CA ALA A 75 -10.82 -0.95 10.04
C ALA A 75 -12.31 -0.65 9.78
N ALA A 76 -13.20 -1.60 10.08
CA ALA A 76 -14.64 -1.46 9.93
C ALA A 76 -15.29 -0.65 11.07
N GLU A 77 -14.72 -0.65 12.26
CA GLU A 77 -15.20 0.13 13.42
C GLU A 77 -14.84 1.63 13.33
N GLU A 78 -13.86 1.99 12.50
CA GLU A 78 -13.45 3.37 12.28
C GLU A 78 -14.56 4.19 11.62
N VAL A 79 -15.01 5.25 12.31
CA VAL A 79 -16.01 6.19 11.81
C VAL A 79 -15.33 7.49 11.39
N GLY A 80 -15.50 7.90 10.14
CA GLY A 80 -14.90 9.15 9.67
C GLY A 80 -14.95 9.36 8.16
N ARG A 81 -14.01 10.18 7.66
CA ARG A 81 -13.89 10.54 6.24
C ARG A 81 -13.11 9.53 5.40
N LEU A 82 -12.41 8.60 6.04
CA LEU A 82 -11.61 7.59 5.37
C LEU A 82 -12.48 6.38 5.02
N SER A 83 -12.18 5.75 3.89
CA SER A 83 -12.78 4.47 3.53
C SER A 83 -12.29 3.35 4.45
N PHE A 84 -12.98 2.20 4.38
CA PHE A 84 -12.54 0.98 5.05
C PHE A 84 -11.11 0.59 4.63
N GLN A 85 -10.80 0.67 3.34
CA GLN A 85 -9.51 0.33 2.75
C GLN A 85 -8.42 1.28 3.25
N ASP A 86 -8.69 2.59 3.32
CA ASP A 86 -7.75 3.57 3.86
C ASP A 86 -7.42 3.28 5.34
N ASN A 87 -8.44 2.94 6.14
CA ASN A 87 -8.25 2.55 7.54
C ASN A 87 -7.45 1.26 7.67
N LEU A 88 -7.68 0.30 6.79
CA LEU A 88 -6.95 -0.96 6.79
C LEU A 88 -5.49 -0.78 6.37
N CYS A 89 -5.22 0.01 5.32
CA CYS A 89 -3.86 0.43 4.94
C CYS A 89 -3.16 1.15 6.09
N PHE A 90 -3.87 2.02 6.81
CA PHE A 90 -3.33 2.69 7.99
C PHE A 90 -2.92 1.71 9.10
N ILE A 91 -3.81 0.76 9.44
CA ILE A 91 -3.54 -0.24 10.48
C ILE A 91 -2.35 -1.13 10.08
N LEU A 92 -2.35 -1.66 8.86
CA LEU A 92 -1.28 -2.50 8.34
C LEU A 92 0.07 -1.76 8.35
N ALA A 93 0.09 -0.51 7.90
CA ALA A 93 1.28 0.32 7.92
C ALA A 93 1.82 0.50 9.34
N LYS A 94 0.93 0.85 10.28
CA LYS A 94 1.28 1.12 11.67
C LYS A 94 1.81 -0.12 12.39
N GLU A 95 1.12 -1.25 12.27
CA GLU A 95 1.48 -2.47 12.99
C GLU A 95 2.78 -3.11 12.47
N ASN A 96 3.08 -2.94 11.17
CA ASN A 96 4.29 -3.49 10.56
C ASN A 96 5.44 -2.48 10.41
N GLY A 97 5.25 -1.22 10.80
CA GLY A 97 6.25 -0.16 10.64
C GLY A 97 6.55 0.19 9.17
N TRP A 98 5.57 0.01 8.29
CA TRP A 98 5.70 0.32 6.86
C TRP A 98 5.38 1.79 6.58
N THR A 99 5.98 2.32 5.51
CA THR A 99 5.64 3.64 4.99
C THR A 99 4.42 3.51 4.08
N CYS A 100 3.31 4.15 4.45
CA CYS A 100 2.17 4.27 3.55
C CYS A 100 2.46 5.28 2.45
N VAL A 101 2.28 4.85 1.20
CA VAL A 101 2.38 5.69 0.02
C VAL A 101 0.97 6.03 -0.41
N THR A 102 0.63 7.32 -0.41
CA THR A 102 -0.73 7.78 -0.67
C THR A 102 -0.73 9.22 -1.19
N ASN A 103 -1.64 9.51 -2.13
CA ASN A 103 -1.98 10.87 -2.54
C ASN A 103 -3.20 11.42 -1.77
N ASP A 104 -3.88 10.60 -0.96
CA ASP A 104 -5.06 11.00 -0.21
C ASP A 104 -4.72 11.91 0.97
N ILE A 105 -5.27 13.13 0.94
CA ILE A 105 -4.98 14.16 1.96
C ILE A 105 -5.51 13.76 3.35
N PRO A 106 -6.77 13.29 3.50
CA PRO A 106 -7.25 12.73 4.76
C PRO A 106 -6.34 11.63 5.35
N LEU A 107 -5.88 10.66 4.55
CA LEU A 107 -5.07 9.54 5.00
C LEU A 107 -3.70 10.02 5.46
N ARG A 108 -3.05 10.92 4.71
CA ARG A 108 -1.81 11.58 5.12
C ARG A 108 -1.96 12.28 6.47
N LYS A 109 -3.06 12.99 6.69
CA LYS A 109 -3.31 13.68 7.98
C LYS A 109 -3.46 12.68 9.13
N LYS A 110 -4.09 11.52 8.90
CA LYS A 110 -4.21 10.46 9.92
C LYS A 110 -2.84 9.93 10.35
N PHE A 111 -1.91 9.74 9.42
CA PHE A 111 -0.53 9.37 9.74
C PHE A 111 0.23 10.43 10.55
N PHE A 112 0.04 11.72 10.25
CA PHE A 112 0.70 12.80 11.00
C PHE A 112 0.10 13.07 12.38
N ALA A 113 -1.18 12.76 12.60
CA ALA A 113 -1.85 12.99 13.88
C ALA A 113 -1.36 12.05 15.01
N LEU A 114 -0.60 11.01 14.66
CA LEU A 114 -0.14 9.95 15.57
C LEU A 114 1.39 9.82 15.64
N ALA A 115 2.11 10.73 14.99
CA ALA A 115 3.58 10.85 15.04
C ALA A 115 4.01 11.91 16.05
#